data_AF-A0A9D6P9X9-F1
#
_entry.id   AF-A0A9D6P9X9-F1
#
_cell.length_a   1.000
_cell.length_b   1.000
_cell.length_c   1.000
_cell.angle_alpha   90.00
_cell.angle_beta   90.00
_cell.angle_gamma   90.00
#
_symmetry.space_group_name_H-M   'P 1'
#
loop_
_entity.id
_entity.type
_entity.pdbx_description
1 polymer ?
#
loop_
_entity_poly.entity_id
_entity_poly.type
_entity_poly.pdbx_seq_one_letter_code
_entity_poly.pdbx_strand_id
1 'polypeptide(L)'
;MNRYQVYLDPQSVQSTDELARSLDISRSQIIRDVVSRVILEYKKILSIRNYVSPDQNPILKMIGMGQTSKKHVSKNVDEIYLRD
;
A
#
# COMPACT_ATOMS: atom_id res chain seq x y z
N MET A 1 8.89 15.22 23.66
CA MET A 1 9.08 13.76 23.57
C MET A 1 8.07 13.12 24.49
N ASN A 2 7.18 12.27 23.97
CA ASN A 2 6.09 11.70 24.77
C ASN A 2 6.55 10.38 25.41
N ARG A 3 6.21 10.19 26.69
CA ARG A 3 6.49 8.95 27.40
C ARG A 3 5.33 7.98 27.18
N TYR A 4 5.66 6.75 26.77
CA TYR A 4 4.71 5.66 26.61
C TYR A 4 5.10 4.51 27.54
N GLN A 5 4.11 3.81 28.07
CA GLN A 5 4.29 2.60 28.86
C GLN A 5 3.67 1.44 28.07
N VAL A 6 4.42 0.34 27.96
CA VAL A 6 3.98 -0.87 27.27
C VAL A 6 4.34 -2.08 28.14
N TYR A 7 3.44 -3.06 28.18
CA TYR A 7 3.69 -4.34 28.82
C TYR A 7 4.39 -5.25 27.81
N LEU A 8 5.52 -5.81 28.22
CA LEU A 8 6.33 -6.71 27.41
C LEU A 8 6.55 -8.00 28.19
N ASP A 9 6.67 -9.10 27.47
CA ASP A 9 7.07 -10.36 28.04
C ASP A 9 8.47 -10.25 28.68
N PRO A 10 8.69 -10.78 29.91
CA PRO A 10 9.96 -10.67 30.60
C PRO A 10 11.15 -11.25 29.83
N GLN A 11 10.97 -12.37 29.13
CA GLN A 11 12.05 -12.97 28.33
C GLN A 11 12.43 -12.07 27.17
N SER A 12 11.44 -11.44 26.53
CA SER A 12 11.68 -10.46 25.46
C SER A 12 12.47 -9.24 25.95
N VAL A 13 12.20 -8.77 27.18
CA VAL A 13 12.97 -7.68 27.79
C VAL A 13 14.41 -8.11 28.03
N GLN A 14 14.63 -9.31 28.56
CA GLN A 14 15.97 -9.85 28.79
C GLN A 14 16.76 -9.97 27.49
N SER A 15 16.19 -10.55 26.43
CA SER A 15 16.87 -10.64 25.14
C SER A 15 17.17 -9.27 24.54
N THR A 16 16.28 -8.29 24.73
CA THR A 16 16.53 -6.90 24.28
C THR A 16 17.67 -6.26 25.07
N ASP A 17 17.79 -6.54 26.36
CA ASP A 17 18.89 -6.06 27.20
C ASP A 17 20.25 -6.64 26.83
N GLU A 18 20.29 -7.94 26.54
CA GLU A 18 21.49 -8.61 26.05
C GLU A 18 21.93 -8.01 24.71
N LEU A 19 20.99 -7.82 23.78
CA LEU A 19 21.26 -7.18 22.49
C LEU A 19 21.74 -5.73 22.64
N ALA A 20 21.14 -4.96 23.55
CA ALA A 20 21.55 -3.59 23.84
C ALA A 20 23.01 -3.52 24.29
N ARG A 21 23.44 -4.46 25.15
CA ARG A 21 24.82 -4.55 25.62
C ARG A 21 25.78 -4.96 24.49
N SER A 22 25.38 -5.93 23.65
CA SER A 22 26.22 -6.41 22.55
C SER A 22 26.44 -5.35 21.46
N LEU A 23 25.47 -4.48 21.24
CA LEU A 23 25.52 -3.45 20.20
C LEU A 23 25.92 -2.06 20.70
N ASP A 24 26.14 -1.89 22.01
CA ASP A 24 26.42 -0.60 22.67
C ASP A 24 25.39 0.50 22.31
N ILE A 25 24.09 0.14 22.33
CA ILE A 25 22.98 1.06 22.07
C ILE A 25 21.93 0.96 23.17
N SER A 26 21.11 2.00 23.31
CA SER A 26 20.06 2.00 24.32
C SER A 26 18.93 1.00 23.98
N ARG A 27 18.40 0.32 25.01
CA ARG A 27 17.19 -0.52 24.88
C ARG A 27 16.03 0.22 24.21
N SER A 28 15.83 1.48 24.58
CA SER A 28 14.80 2.35 23.99
C SER A 28 15.02 2.63 22.51
N GLN A 29 16.26 2.63 22.03
CA GLN A 29 16.55 2.76 20.60
C GLN A 29 16.15 1.48 19.85
N ILE A 30 16.52 0.30 20.36
CA ILE A 30 16.12 -0.99 19.78
C ILE A 30 14.59 -1.08 19.66
N ILE A 31 13.87 -0.77 20.75
CA ILE A 31 12.40 -0.81 20.76
C ILE A 31 11.82 0.16 19.71
N ARG A 32 12.35 1.38 19.61
CA ARG A 32 11.90 2.37 18.61
C ARG A 32 12.15 1.89 17.18
N ASP A 33 13.31 1.29 16.92
CA ASP A 33 13.69 0.83 15.59
C ASP A 33 12.79 -0.34 15.14
N VAL A 34 12.53 -1.29 16.03
CA VAL A 34 11.60 -2.41 15.78
C VAL A 34 10.20 -1.90 15.50
N VAL A 35 9.65 -1.04 16.37
CA VAL A 35 8.31 -0.47 16.18
C VAL A 35 8.20 0.27 14.86
N SER A 36 9.20 1.11 14.53
CA SER A 36 9.22 1.86 13.28
C SER A 36 9.24 0.95 12.06
N ARG A 37 10.08 -0.10 12.09
CA ARG A 37 10.18 -1.07 10.99
C ARG A 37 8.90 -1.87 10.80
N VAL A 38 8.29 -2.34 11.88
CA VAL A 38 7.03 -3.10 11.85
C VAL A 38 5.88 -2.23 11.31
N ILE A 39 5.79 -0.96 11.73
CA ILE A 39 4.80 -0.01 11.20
C ILE A 39 4.96 0.19 9.69
N LEU A 40 6.20 0.28 9.18
CA LEU A 40 6.44 0.40 7.74
C LEU A 40 5.94 -0.82 6.97
N GLU A 41 6.15 -2.03 7.49
CA GLU A 41 5.63 -3.25 6.87
C GLU A 41 4.10 -3.30 6.90
N TYR A 42 3.47 -2.92 8.02
CA TYR A 42 2.00 -2.81 8.07
C TYR A 42 1.46 -1.80 7.06
N LYS A 43 2.13 -0.64 6.89
CA LYS A 43 1.74 0.35 5.88
C LYS A 43 1.80 -0.23 4.47
N LYS A 44 2.82 -1.02 4.13
CA LYS A 44 2.93 -1.67 2.82
C LYS A 44 1.78 -2.66 2.59
N ILE A 45 1.47 -3.49 3.59
CA ILE A 45 0.36 -4.45 3.51
C ILE A 45 -0.96 -3.72 3.30
N LEU A 46 -1.20 -2.65 4.05
CA LEU A 46 -2.41 -1.82 3.91
C LEU A 46 -2.46 -1.09 2.56
N SER A 47 -1.33 -0.60 2.04
CA SER A 47 -1.31 0.04 0.72
C SER A 47 -1.63 -0.96 -0.40
N ILE A 48 -1.17 -2.21 -0.31
CA ILE A 48 -1.51 -3.26 -1.27
C ILE A 48 -3.01 -3.60 -1.19
N ARG A 49 -3.55 -3.72 0.03
CA ARG A 49 -4.99 -3.94 0.23
C ARG A 49 -5.85 -2.83 -0.37
N ASN A 50 -5.39 -1.58 -0.29
CA ASN A 50 -6.11 -0.42 -0.81
C ASN A 50 -5.82 -0.15 -2.31
N TYR A 51 -4.79 -0.76 -2.89
CA TYR A 51 -4.44 -0.59 -4.31
C TYR A 51 -5.42 -1.30 -5.26
N VAL A 52 -6.15 -2.29 -4.76
CA VAL A 52 -7.12 -3.07 -5.54
C VAL A 52 -8.55 -2.65 -5.17
N SER A 53 -8.86 -1.36 -5.30
CA SER A 53 -10.24 -0.97 -5.58
C SER A 53 -10.49 -1.23 -7.07
N PRO A 54 -11.34 -2.20 -7.46
CA PRO A 54 -11.62 -2.51 -8.87
C PRO A 54 -12.10 -1.30 -9.67
N ASP A 55 -12.72 -0.34 -8.99
CA ASP A 55 -13.26 0.91 -9.56
C ASP A 55 -12.21 1.89 -10.08
N GLN A 56 -10.93 1.68 -9.77
CA GLN A 56 -9.84 2.56 -10.21
C GLN A 56 -8.88 1.93 -11.21
N ASN A 57 -9.11 0.69 -11.64
CA ASN A 57 -8.25 0.06 -12.63
C ASN A 57 -8.59 0.59 -14.05
N PRO A 58 -7.70 1.37 -14.70
CA PRO A 58 -7.97 1.97 -16.00
C PRO A 58 -8.20 0.94 -17.10
N ILE A 59 -7.61 -0.26 -16.97
CA ILE A 59 -7.81 -1.37 -17.92
C ILE A 59 -9.23 -1.93 -17.80
N LEU A 60 -9.74 -2.11 -16.58
CA LEU A 60 -11.13 -2.57 -16.36
C LEU A 60 -12.15 -1.52 -16.87
N LYS A 61 -11.85 -0.22 -16.74
CA LYS A 61 -12.66 0.85 -17.34
C LYS A 61 -12.67 0.81 -18.87
N MET A 62 -11.54 0.50 -19.51
CA MET A 62 -11.48 0.34 -20.98
C MET A 62 -12.30 -0.86 -21.47
N ILE A 63 -12.26 -1.99 -20.76
CA ILE A 63 -13.04 -3.18 -21.14
C ILE A 63 -14.55 -2.92 -21.02
N GLY A 64 -14.98 -2.16 -20.01
CA GLY A 64 -16.38 -1.74 -19.84
C GLY A 64 -16.84 -0.69 -20.87
N MET A 65 -15.94 0.20 -21.33
CA MET A 65 -16.25 1.15 -22.40
C MET A 65 -16.53 0.50 -23.75
N GLY A 66 -15.97 -0.69 -24.02
CA GLY A 66 -16.22 -1.43 -25.26
C GLY A 66 -17.62 -2.03 -25.40
N GLN A 67 -18.44 -2.00 -24.34
CA GLN A 67 -19.79 -2.59 -24.35
C GLN A 67 -20.92 -1.56 -24.54
N THR A 68 -20.64 -0.26 -24.48
CA THR A 68 -21.66 0.77 -24.67
C THR A 68 -21.76 1.18 -26.14
N SER A 69 -22.90 0.83 -26.73
CA SER A 69 -23.41 1.24 -28.04
C SER A 69 -22.72 0.62 -29.27
N LYS A 70 -23.31 -0.49 -29.72
CA LYS A 70 -23.27 -0.94 -31.12
C LYS A 70 -23.93 0.10 -32.03
N LYS A 71 -23.30 1.25 -32.25
CA LYS A 71 -23.55 2.06 -33.45
C LYS A 71 -22.44 1.73 -34.43
N HIS A 72 -22.81 1.26 -35.61
CA HIS A 72 -21.90 0.87 -36.68
C HIS A 72 -21.19 2.10 -37.27
N VAL A 73 -20.31 2.74 -36.50
CA VAL A 73 -19.52 3.91 -36.95
C VAL A 73 -18.58 3.52 -38.10
N SER A 74 -18.19 2.24 -38.19
CA SER A 74 -17.36 1.71 -39.28
C SER A 74 -18.08 1.57 -40.62
N LYS A 75 -19.41 1.68 -40.69
CA LYS A 75 -20.16 1.55 -41.95
C LYS A 75 -20.39 2.88 -42.68
N ASN A 76 -20.28 4.02 -41.99
CA ASN A 76 -20.63 5.33 -42.53
C ASN A 76 -19.42 6.28 -42.52
N VAL A 77 -18.21 5.76 -42.77
CA VAL A 77 -16.99 6.58 -42.81
C VAL A 77 -17.11 7.63 -43.91
N ASP A 78 -17.67 7.26 -45.07
CA ASP A 78 -17.82 8.16 -46.21
C ASP A 78 -18.75 9.35 -45.91
N GLU A 79 -19.81 9.14 -45.12
CA GLU A 79 -20.76 10.23 -44.77
C GLU A 79 -20.16 11.29 -43.84
N ILE A 80 -19.10 10.95 -43.11
CA ILE A 80 -18.45 11.84 -42.13
C ILE A 80 -17.50 12.81 -42.82
N TYR A 81 -16.86 12.41 -43.93
CA TYR A 81 -15.88 13.24 -44.65
C TYR A 81 -16.48 14.03 -45.83
N LEU A 82 -17.74 13.80 -46.19
CA LEU A 82 -18.44 14.49 -47.29
C LEU A 82 -19.18 15.77 -46.85
N ARG A 83 -18.93 16.28 -45.63
CA ARG A 83 -19.59 17.46 -45.05
C ARG A 83 -18.68 18.68 -44.80
N ASP A 84 -17.47 18.69 -45.36
CA ASP A 84 -16.63 19.89 -45.48
C ASP A 84 -16.66 20.45 -46.90
#